data_AF-A0A2V9SIP1-F1
#
_entry.id   AF-A0A2V9SIP1-F1
#
_cell.length_a   1.000
_cell.length_b   1.000
_cell.length_c   1.000
_cell.angle_alpha   90.00
_cell.angle_beta   90.00
_cell.angle_gamma   90.00
#
_symmetry.space_group_name_H-M   'P 1'
#
loop_
_entity.id
_entity.type
_entity.pdbx_description
1 polymer ?
#
loop_
_entity_poly.entity_id
_entity_poly.type
_entity_poly.pdbx_seq_one_letter_code
_entity_poly.pdbx_strand_id
1 'polypeptide(L)'
;WRFYTVPGPGEPGHESWEGDSWKIGGAPAWITGVYDPATNQLFWPTGNPSPSNRGEGRAGDNLYSNTLLALDADTGKLNWHFQFTKHDEHDWDATQVPVMIDTGGKHLIAQADRNGFFYVVDRTNGKLLSANAYAKTTWSSGKDAEGRPVANKESSPTPEG
;
A
#
# COMPACT_ATOMS: atom_id res chain seq x y z
N TRP A 1 -4.99 -15.80 -14.37
CA TRP A 1 -5.65 -14.48 -14.36
C TRP A 1 -4.61 -13.37 -14.39
N ARG A 2 -5.02 -12.11 -14.48
CA ARG A 2 -4.15 -10.92 -14.38
C ARG A 2 -4.84 -9.86 -13.53
N PHE A 3 -4.07 -9.18 -12.69
CA PHE A 3 -4.49 -7.99 -11.96
C PHE A 3 -3.53 -6.84 -12.31
N TYR A 4 -4.07 -5.68 -12.68
CA TYR A 4 -3.28 -4.48 -12.94
C TYR A 4 -3.16 -3.67 -11.65
N THR A 5 -1.93 -3.40 -11.20
CA THR A 5 -1.68 -2.62 -9.97
C THR A 5 -1.92 -1.12 -10.14
N VAL A 6 -1.95 -0.65 -11.38
CA VAL A 6 -2.41 0.69 -11.74
C VAL A 6 -3.73 0.55 -12.53
N PRO A 7 -4.87 0.95 -11.94
CA PRO A 7 -6.18 0.78 -12.54
C PRO A 7 -6.40 1.76 -13.70
N GLY A 8 -6.81 1.22 -14.85
CA GLY A 8 -7.20 1.97 -16.03
C GLY A 8 -8.65 2.50 -15.94
N PRO A 9 -9.09 3.29 -16.94
CA PRO A 9 -10.44 3.85 -16.95
C PRO A 9 -11.54 2.79 -16.78
N GLY A 10 -12.42 3.00 -15.80
CA GLY A 10 -13.51 2.09 -15.46
C GLY A 10 -13.16 1.00 -14.44
N GLU A 11 -11.89 0.89 -14.03
CA GLU A 11 -11.47 -0.01 -12.96
C GLU A 11 -11.53 0.68 -11.58
N PRO A 12 -11.87 -0.04 -10.49
CA PRO A 12 -11.86 0.52 -9.14
C PRO A 12 -10.49 1.12 -8.77
N GLY A 13 -10.49 2.32 -8.17
CA GLY A 13 -9.27 3.03 -7.78
C GLY A 13 -8.73 3.96 -8.87
N HIS A 14 -9.23 3.90 -10.10
CA HIS A 14 -8.82 4.80 -11.19
C HIS A 14 -9.03 6.27 -10.84
N GLU A 15 -10.11 6.58 -10.11
CA GLU A 15 -10.45 7.93 -9.66
C GLU A 15 -9.40 8.56 -8.72
N SER A 16 -8.48 7.75 -8.20
CA SER A 16 -7.38 8.21 -7.35
C SER A 16 -6.14 8.69 -8.13
N TRP A 17 -6.21 8.72 -9.46
CA TRP A 17 -5.16 9.23 -10.34
C TRP A 17 -5.60 10.50 -11.06
N GLU A 18 -4.74 11.50 -11.04
CA GLU A 18 -4.95 12.74 -11.78
C GLU A 18 -4.83 12.52 -13.29
N GLY A 19 -5.88 12.83 -14.03
CA GLY A 19 -5.88 12.82 -15.50
C GLY A 19 -5.35 11.51 -16.08
N ASP A 20 -4.25 11.62 -16.84
CA ASP A 20 -3.60 10.48 -17.50
C ASP A 20 -2.36 9.94 -16.75
N SER A 21 -2.12 10.38 -15.51
CA SER A 21 -0.94 9.98 -14.73
C SER A 21 -0.82 8.46 -14.53
N TRP A 22 -1.95 7.75 -14.49
CA TRP A 22 -2.02 6.27 -14.41
C TRP A 22 -1.25 5.56 -15.54
N LYS A 23 -1.14 6.16 -16.73
CA LYS A 23 -0.42 5.55 -17.88
C LYS A 23 1.06 5.33 -17.60
N ILE A 24 1.62 6.07 -16.65
CA ILE A 24 3.02 6.00 -16.20
C ILE A 24 3.09 5.86 -14.67
N GLY A 25 2.05 5.30 -14.06
CA GLY A 25 1.79 5.39 -12.61
C GLY A 25 2.68 4.54 -11.71
N GLY A 26 3.47 3.59 -12.24
CA GLY A 26 4.35 2.76 -11.43
C GLY A 26 3.62 1.61 -10.74
N ALA A 27 3.60 1.61 -9.40
CA ALA A 27 3.07 0.54 -8.52
C ALA A 27 3.61 -0.87 -8.84
N PRO A 28 4.94 -1.07 -8.97
CA PRO A 28 5.50 -2.35 -9.38
C PRO A 28 5.29 -3.46 -8.32
N ALA A 29 4.98 -4.67 -8.77
CA ALA A 29 4.82 -5.85 -7.95
C ALA A 29 6.11 -6.69 -7.92
N TRP A 30 7.24 -6.06 -7.57
CA TRP A 30 8.59 -6.60 -7.84
C TRP A 30 9.15 -7.57 -6.80
N ILE A 31 8.43 -7.80 -5.70
CA ILE A 31 8.71 -8.85 -4.71
C ILE A 31 7.58 -9.88 -4.74
N THR A 32 7.91 -11.15 -4.49
CA THR A 32 6.95 -12.25 -4.42
C THR A 32 5.98 -12.07 -3.25
N GLY A 33 4.69 -12.26 -3.50
CA GLY A 33 3.67 -12.33 -2.46
C GLY A 33 3.68 -13.64 -1.65
N VAL A 34 2.71 -13.79 -0.76
CA VAL A 34 2.49 -15.01 0.04
C VAL A 34 1.08 -15.56 -0.20
N TYR A 35 0.91 -16.87 -0.02
CA TYR A 35 -0.37 -17.57 -0.24
C TYR A 35 -0.91 -18.16 1.05
N ASP A 36 -2.18 -17.89 1.36
CA ASP A 36 -2.91 -18.51 2.47
C ASP A 36 -3.85 -19.61 1.95
N PRO A 37 -3.51 -20.90 2.14
CA PRO A 37 -4.36 -22.00 1.69
C PRO A 37 -5.68 -22.13 2.45
N ALA A 38 -5.81 -21.53 3.65
CA ALA A 38 -7.05 -21.61 4.43
C ALA A 38 -8.14 -20.69 3.85
N THR A 39 -7.74 -19.58 3.22
CA THR A 39 -8.66 -18.59 2.64
C THR A 39 -8.61 -18.52 1.12
N ASN A 40 -7.72 -19.30 0.47
CA ASN A 40 -7.45 -19.24 -0.97
C ASN A 40 -7.06 -17.84 -1.44
N GLN A 41 -6.31 -17.10 -0.61
CA GLN A 41 -5.91 -15.72 -0.89
C GLN A 41 -4.42 -15.60 -1.15
N LEU A 42 -4.06 -14.80 -2.15
CA LEU A 42 -2.73 -14.29 -2.38
C LEU A 42 -2.62 -12.89 -1.80
N PHE A 43 -1.61 -12.68 -0.96
CA PHE A 43 -1.25 -11.39 -0.43
C PHE A 43 -0.04 -10.87 -1.19
N TRP A 44 -0.25 -9.84 -2.02
CA TRP A 44 0.78 -9.30 -2.90
C TRP A 44 1.05 -7.83 -2.61
N PRO A 45 2.26 -7.47 -2.18
CA PRO A 45 2.60 -6.08 -1.93
C PRO A 45 3.04 -5.35 -3.21
N THR A 46 2.84 -4.03 -3.25
CA THR A 46 3.12 -3.18 -4.41
C THR A 46 4.01 -2.00 -4.03
N GLY A 47 4.80 -1.54 -5.00
CA GLY A 47 5.74 -0.44 -4.85
C GLY A 47 5.13 0.95 -5.03
N ASN A 48 6.00 1.94 -5.09
CA ASN A 48 5.68 3.35 -5.11
C ASN A 48 4.92 3.81 -6.39
N PRO A 49 4.20 4.93 -6.33
CA PRO A 49 3.68 5.59 -7.52
C PRO A 49 4.80 6.35 -8.25
N SER A 50 4.58 6.64 -9.54
CA SER A 50 5.54 7.35 -10.39
C SER A 50 4.97 8.71 -10.84
N PRO A 51 5.76 9.80 -10.82
CA PRO A 51 7.17 9.87 -10.42
C PRO A 51 7.36 9.65 -8.91
N SER A 52 8.42 8.96 -8.51
CA SER A 52 8.62 8.51 -7.11
C SER A 52 9.01 9.62 -6.13
N ASN A 53 9.54 10.73 -6.65
CA ASN A 53 10.21 11.77 -5.86
C ASN A 53 9.41 13.08 -5.68
N ARG A 54 8.15 13.11 -6.12
CA ARG A 54 7.24 14.26 -6.01
C ARG A 54 5.79 13.86 -6.27
N GLY A 55 4.83 14.53 -5.61
CA GLY A 55 3.40 14.34 -5.85
C GLY A 55 2.81 15.11 -7.06
N GLU A 56 3.52 16.13 -7.55
CA GLU A 56 3.03 17.00 -8.64
C GLU A 56 2.79 16.21 -9.94
N GLY A 57 1.61 16.42 -10.55
CA GLY A 57 1.17 15.76 -11.78
C GLY A 57 0.59 14.36 -11.59
N ARG A 58 0.35 13.95 -10.34
CA ARG A 58 -0.32 12.70 -9.95
C ARG A 58 -1.13 12.86 -8.66
N ALA A 59 -1.90 13.94 -8.54
CA ALA A 59 -2.77 14.16 -7.38
C ALA A 59 -3.70 12.96 -7.11
N GLY A 60 -4.01 12.72 -5.84
CA GLY A 60 -4.86 11.62 -5.36
C GLY A 60 -4.10 10.51 -4.65
N ASP A 61 -4.83 9.53 -4.12
CA ASP A 61 -4.25 8.44 -3.32
C ASP A 61 -3.33 7.50 -4.12
N ASN A 62 -3.41 7.51 -5.46
CA ASN A 62 -2.61 6.71 -6.38
C ASN A 62 -2.75 5.18 -6.19
N LEU A 63 -3.97 4.69 -5.98
CA LEU A 63 -4.22 3.26 -5.80
C LEU A 63 -3.89 2.46 -7.08
N TYR A 64 -3.22 1.32 -7.03
CA TYR A 64 -2.82 0.55 -5.86
C TYR A 64 -1.30 0.61 -5.63
N SER A 65 -0.69 1.79 -5.61
CA SER A 65 0.69 1.93 -5.14
C SER A 65 0.80 1.75 -3.62
N ASN A 66 1.95 1.30 -3.14
CA ASN A 66 2.26 1.11 -1.72
C ASN A 66 1.16 0.39 -0.96
N THR A 67 0.68 -0.70 -1.55
CA THR A 67 -0.53 -1.41 -1.14
C THR A 67 -0.26 -2.90 -0.98
N LEU A 68 -0.83 -3.47 0.09
CA LEU A 68 -1.04 -4.91 0.23
C LEU A 68 -2.36 -5.28 -0.45
N LEU A 69 -2.29 -6.05 -1.53
CA LEU A 69 -3.43 -6.60 -2.23
C LEU A 69 -3.78 -7.98 -1.68
N ALA A 70 -5.06 -8.25 -1.43
CA ALA A 70 -5.56 -9.59 -1.19
C ALA A 70 -6.38 -10.04 -2.40
N LEU A 71 -5.83 -10.98 -3.16
CA LEU A 71 -6.41 -11.48 -4.39
C LEU A 71 -6.93 -12.91 -4.17
N ASP A 72 -8.07 -13.23 -4.74
CA ASP A 72 -8.49 -14.62 -4.89
C ASP A 72 -7.49 -15.38 -5.79
N ALA A 73 -6.98 -16.51 -5.32
CA ALA A 73 -5.87 -17.21 -5.98
C ALA A 73 -6.26 -17.87 -7.31
N ASP A 74 -7.54 -18.19 -7.52
CA ASP A 74 -8.04 -18.84 -8.72
C ASP A 74 -8.47 -17.85 -9.80
N THR A 75 -8.98 -16.69 -9.39
CA THR A 75 -9.62 -15.72 -10.30
C THR A 75 -8.84 -14.42 -10.45
N GLY A 76 -7.98 -14.07 -9.50
CA GLY A 76 -7.26 -12.79 -9.48
C GLY A 76 -8.13 -11.60 -9.06
N LYS A 77 -9.37 -11.86 -8.63
CA LYS A 77 -10.26 -10.82 -8.15
C LYS A 77 -9.73 -10.23 -6.86
N LEU A 78 -9.75 -8.90 -6.74
CA LEU A 78 -9.42 -8.22 -5.49
C LEU A 78 -10.54 -8.45 -4.46
N ASN A 79 -10.16 -9.04 -3.32
CA ASN A 79 -11.04 -9.23 -2.17
C ASN A 79 -11.03 -7.99 -1.27
N TRP A 80 -9.83 -7.54 -0.92
CA TRP A 80 -9.60 -6.32 -0.15
C TRP A 80 -8.18 -5.79 -0.42
N HIS A 81 -7.91 -4.55 -0.02
CA HIS A 81 -6.57 -3.98 -0.06
C HIS A 81 -6.30 -3.11 1.16
N PHE A 82 -5.02 -2.95 1.51
CA PHE A 82 -4.56 -2.00 2.52
C PHE A 82 -3.42 -1.16 1.94
N GLN A 83 -3.64 0.14 1.79
CA GLN A 83 -2.61 1.07 1.31
C GLN A 83 -1.82 1.64 2.51
N PHE A 84 -0.51 1.38 2.54
CA PHE A 84 0.39 1.80 3.61
C PHE A 84 0.73 3.28 3.53
N THR A 85 1.01 3.77 2.31
CA THR A 85 1.36 5.17 2.07
C THR A 85 0.48 5.72 0.95
N LYS A 86 -0.49 6.56 1.31
CA LYS A 86 -1.32 7.31 0.36
C LYS A 86 -0.52 8.46 -0.23
N HIS A 87 -0.67 8.70 -1.54
CA HIS A 87 0.00 9.80 -2.23
C HIS A 87 1.50 9.90 -1.87
N ASP A 88 2.20 8.76 -1.90
CA ASP A 88 3.62 8.69 -1.52
C ASP A 88 4.46 9.64 -2.38
N GLU A 89 5.35 10.41 -1.77
CA GLU A 89 6.26 11.34 -2.47
C GLU A 89 7.74 10.99 -2.25
N HIS A 90 8.01 9.88 -1.56
CA HIS A 90 9.31 9.61 -0.96
C HIS A 90 9.87 8.22 -1.30
N ASP A 91 9.30 7.55 -2.30
CA ASP A 91 9.73 6.22 -2.76
C ASP A 91 9.66 5.14 -1.67
N TRP A 92 8.64 5.20 -0.82
CA TRP A 92 8.43 4.19 0.23
C TRP A 92 7.70 2.97 -0.28
N ASP A 93 8.33 2.21 -1.19
CA ASP A 93 7.74 0.95 -1.64
C ASP A 93 7.33 0.07 -0.47
N ALA A 94 6.07 -0.33 -0.50
CA ALA A 94 5.50 -1.24 0.48
C ALA A 94 5.72 -2.72 0.11
N THR A 95 6.84 -3.06 -0.52
CA THR A 95 7.12 -4.39 -1.10
C THR A 95 7.71 -5.41 -0.14
N GLN A 96 7.76 -5.11 1.15
CA GLN A 96 8.27 -6.05 2.14
C GLN A 96 7.38 -7.30 2.18
N VAL A 97 8.02 -8.47 2.23
CA VAL A 97 7.30 -9.77 2.18
C VAL A 97 6.33 -9.84 3.37
N PRO A 98 5.01 -10.00 3.14
CA PRO A 98 4.03 -10.05 4.22
C PRO A 98 4.27 -11.26 5.12
N VAL A 99 4.38 -11.06 6.43
CA VAL A 99 4.54 -12.16 7.40
C VAL A 99 3.16 -12.56 7.91
N MET A 100 2.71 -13.76 7.55
CA MET A 100 1.47 -14.32 8.09
C MET A 100 1.68 -14.86 9.50
N ILE A 101 0.79 -14.46 10.42
CA ILE A 101 0.85 -14.86 11.83
C ILE A 101 -0.52 -15.38 12.25
N ASP A 102 -0.53 -16.58 12.83
CA ASP A 102 -1.69 -17.20 13.45
C ASP A 102 -1.47 -17.27 14.97
N THR A 103 -2.25 -16.52 15.74
CA THR A 103 -2.09 -16.46 17.21
C THR A 103 -3.39 -16.10 17.92
N GLY A 104 -3.73 -16.82 18.99
CA GLY A 104 -4.90 -16.53 19.83
C GLY A 104 -6.21 -16.40 19.04
N GLY A 105 -6.40 -17.20 17.99
CA GLY A 105 -7.58 -17.15 17.12
C GLY A 105 -7.61 -15.99 16.12
N LYS A 106 -6.51 -15.23 15.99
CA LYS A 106 -6.36 -14.14 15.02
C LYS A 106 -5.51 -14.59 13.83
N HIS A 107 -5.89 -14.13 12.65
CA HIS A 107 -5.19 -14.34 11.39
C HIS A 107 -4.65 -13.00 10.90
N LEU A 108 -3.35 -12.81 10.99
CA LEU A 108 -2.72 -11.50 10.84
C LEU A 108 -1.69 -11.49 9.72
N ILE A 109 -1.47 -10.30 9.17
CA ILE A 109 -0.27 -9.95 8.41
C ILE A 109 0.49 -8.90 9.19
N ALA A 110 1.78 -9.12 9.36
CA ALA A 110 2.73 -8.13 9.88
C ALA A 110 3.68 -7.67 8.77
N GLN A 111 3.93 -6.36 8.71
CA GLN A 111 4.83 -5.76 7.72
C GLN A 111 5.59 -4.57 8.35
N ALA A 112 6.92 -4.64 8.33
CA ALA A 112 7.80 -3.52 8.66
C ALA A 112 8.04 -2.72 7.37
N ASP A 113 7.24 -1.69 7.15
CA ASP A 113 7.19 -0.98 5.88
C ASP A 113 8.33 0.04 5.73
N ARG A 114 8.78 0.28 4.49
CA ARG A 114 9.86 1.24 4.19
C ARG A 114 9.58 2.64 4.73
N ASN A 115 8.32 3.01 4.90
CA ASN A 115 7.91 4.28 5.50
C ASN A 115 8.20 4.38 7.02
N GLY A 116 8.80 3.37 7.64
CA GLY A 116 9.24 3.40 9.04
C GLY A 116 8.17 3.02 10.07
N PHE A 117 7.01 2.54 9.61
CA PHE A 117 5.95 2.01 10.47
C PHE A 117 5.84 0.48 10.35
N PHE A 118 5.57 -0.16 11.50
CA PHE A 118 5.29 -1.57 11.61
C PHE A 118 3.78 -1.75 11.68
N TYR A 119 3.23 -2.40 10.67
CA TYR A 119 1.79 -2.59 10.50
C TYR A 119 1.40 -4.01 10.91
N VAL A 120 0.27 -4.11 11.60
CA VAL A 120 -0.45 -5.35 11.83
C VAL A 120 -1.85 -5.20 11.26
N VAL A 121 -2.19 -6.04 10.28
CA VAL A 121 -3.46 -6.03 9.54
C VAL A 121 -4.15 -7.37 9.75
N ASP A 122 -5.46 -7.35 9.95
CA ASP A 122 -6.29 -8.56 9.92
C ASP A 122 -6.36 -9.09 8.49
N ARG A 123 -5.78 -10.28 8.24
CA ARG A 123 -5.64 -10.83 6.89
C ARG A 123 -6.95 -11.36 6.31
N THR A 124 -8.04 -11.37 7.09
CA THR A 124 -9.35 -11.80 6.60
C THR A 124 -10.12 -10.67 5.91
N ASN A 125 -9.82 -9.41 6.24
CA ASN A 125 -10.63 -8.26 5.83
C ASN A 125 -9.84 -6.97 5.57
N GLY A 126 -8.51 -6.97 5.76
CA GLY A 126 -7.67 -5.80 5.52
C GLY A 126 -7.75 -4.71 6.60
N LYS A 127 -8.42 -4.97 7.73
CA LYS A 127 -8.56 -3.99 8.81
C LYS A 127 -7.23 -3.78 9.52
N LEU A 128 -6.83 -2.52 9.64
CA LEU A 128 -5.68 -2.13 10.45
C LEU A 128 -5.95 -2.40 11.93
N LEU A 129 -5.03 -3.11 12.59
CA LEU A 129 -5.05 -3.33 14.03
C LEU A 129 -4.04 -2.44 14.76
N SER A 130 -2.86 -2.23 14.15
CA SER A 130 -1.87 -1.28 14.66
C SER A 130 -0.90 -0.84 13.57
N ALA A 131 -0.40 0.39 13.69
CA ALA A 131 0.68 0.94 12.88
C ALA A 131 1.63 1.69 13.81
N ASN A 132 2.75 1.11 14.23
CA ASN A 132 3.66 1.73 15.19
C ASN A 132 4.98 2.11 14.52
N ALA A 133 5.45 3.34 14.71
CA ALA A 133 6.76 3.73 14.22
C ALA A 133 7.84 2.84 14.86
N TYR A 134 8.70 2.22 14.04
CA TYR A 134 9.86 1.44 14.51
C TYR A 134 11.19 2.16 14.24
N ALA A 135 11.13 3.28 13.52
CA ALA A 135 12.24 4.18 13.26
C ALA A 135 11.77 5.64 13.46
N LYS A 136 12.71 6.58 13.46
CA LYS A 136 12.38 8.00 13.43
C LYS A 136 11.68 8.31 12.11
N THR A 137 10.46 8.85 12.17
CA THR A 137 9.71 9.30 10.99
C THR A 137 9.56 10.82 11.02
N THR A 138 9.74 11.46 9.87
CA THR A 138 9.55 12.92 9.70
C THR A 138 8.35 13.22 8.81
N TRP A 139 8.02 12.28 7.94
CA TRP A 139 6.95 12.44 6.96
C TRP A 139 5.55 12.34 7.51
N SER A 140 5.36 11.86 8.75
CA SER A 140 4.03 11.71 9.33
C SER A 140 3.84 12.70 10.47
N SER A 141 2.72 13.43 10.43
CA SER A 141 2.35 14.40 11.47
C SER A 141 1.49 13.77 12.59
N GLY A 142 1.12 12.50 12.45
CA GLY A 142 0.21 11.80 13.37
C GLY A 142 -0.53 10.65 12.72
N LYS A 143 -1.64 10.24 13.32
CA LYS A 143 -2.52 9.18 12.81
C LYS A 143 -3.96 9.68 12.66
N ASP A 144 -4.68 9.14 11.68
CA ASP A 144 -6.12 9.36 11.52
C ASP A 144 -6.95 8.55 12.55
N ALA A 145 -8.28 8.64 12.46
CA ALA A 145 -9.20 7.96 13.37
C ALA A 145 -9.10 6.43 13.28
N GLU A 146 -8.68 5.92 12.12
CA GLU A 146 -8.45 4.51 11.84
C GLU A 146 -7.04 4.05 12.24
N GLY A 147 -6.20 4.96 12.74
CA GLY A 147 -4.85 4.68 13.20
C GLY A 147 -3.79 4.67 12.11
N ARG A 148 -4.10 5.12 10.89
CA ARG A 148 -3.18 5.17 9.75
C ARG A 148 -2.29 6.42 9.84
N PRO A 149 -0.99 6.32 9.54
CA PRO A 149 -0.13 7.50 9.48
C PRO A 149 -0.62 8.51 8.43
N VAL A 150 -0.64 9.78 8.82
CA VAL A 150 -1.06 10.90 7.94
C VAL A 150 0.18 11.66 7.49
N ALA A 151 0.24 12.01 6.21
CA ALA A 151 1.35 12.77 5.62
C ALA A 151 1.48 14.17 6.25
N ASN A 152 2.72 14.55 6.53
CA ASN A 152 3.15 15.88 6.91
C ASN A 152 3.48 16.68 5.65
N LYS A 153 2.62 17.64 5.31
CA LYS A 153 2.80 18.49 4.12
C LYS A 153 4.10 19.30 4.14
N GLU A 154 4.64 19.60 5.33
CA GLU A 154 5.92 20.30 5.46
C GLU A 154 7.12 19.40 5.11
N SER A 155 6.91 18.09 4.96
CA SER A 155 7.94 17.13 4.57
C SER A 155 7.90 16.74 3.10
N SER A 156 7.03 17.36 2.30
CA SER A 156 7.00 17.14 0.86
C SER A 156 8.33 17.56 0.22
N PRO A 157 8.88 16.76 -0.72
CA PRO A 157 10.15 17.09 -1.37
C PRO A 157 10.08 18.43 -2.11
N THR A 158 11.15 19.22 -2.02
CA THR A 158 11.31 20.46 -2.78
C THR A 158 12.48 20.35 -3.76
N PRO A 159 12.52 21.14 -4.85
CA PRO A 159 13.69 21.19 -5.72
C PRO A 159 15.00 21.52 -5.00
N GLU A 160 14.92 22.20 -3.85
CA GLU A 160 16.06 22.63 -3.04
C GLU A 160 16.59 21.56 -2.07
N GLY A 161 15.83 20.47 -1.87
CA GLY A 161 16.15 19.41 -0.90
C GLY A 161 15.36 19.53 0.39
#